data_AF-A0A1S8X0I0-F1
#
_entry.id   AF-A0A1S8X0I0-F1
#
_cell.length_a   1.000
_cell.length_b   1.000
_cell.length_c   1.000
_cell.angle_alpha   90.00
_cell.angle_beta   90.00
_cell.angle_gamma   90.00
#
_symmetry.space_group_name_H-M   'P 1'
#
loop_
_entity.id
_entity.type
_entity.pdbx_description
1 polymer ?
#
loop_
_entity_poly.entity_id
_entity_poly.type
_entity_poly.pdbx_seq_one_letter_code
_entity_poly.pdbx_strand_id
1 'polypeptide(L)'
;MLCRFADDQTRVILKQGTGDYINASYVIMDFPKAGFSLNYIAAQGPLPSTYGDFWQMCWEQHVSVVVMLTAVSEKGRGRNKQPERTNKE
;
A
#
# COMPACT_ATOMS: atom_id res chain seq x y z
N MET A 1 -7.55 10.25 5.03
CA MET A 1 -6.92 10.93 3.88
C MET A 1 -6.95 9.94 2.71
N LEU A 2 -7.81 10.14 1.72
CA LEU A 2 -7.83 9.32 0.50
C LEU A 2 -6.87 9.98 -0.49
N CYS A 3 -5.59 9.63 -0.46
CA CYS A 3 -4.69 9.99 -1.54
C CYS A 3 -5.01 9.08 -2.73
N ARG A 4 -5.56 9.66 -3.80
CA ARG A 4 -5.59 9.02 -5.11
C ARG A 4 -4.18 9.19 -5.70
N PHE A 5 -3.36 8.15 -5.64
CA PHE A 5 -1.98 8.19 -6.12
C PHE A 5 -1.80 7.68 -7.54
N ALA A 6 -2.85 7.14 -8.18
CA ALA A 6 -2.75 6.56 -9.52
C ALA A 6 -2.58 7.64 -10.61
N ASP A 7 -1.38 8.20 -10.70
CA ASP A 7 -0.80 8.72 -11.93
C ASP A 7 -0.30 7.52 -12.74
N ASP A 8 -0.79 7.38 -13.98
CA ASP A 8 -0.47 6.25 -14.85
C ASP A 8 1.04 6.12 -15.12
N GLN A 9 1.80 7.23 -15.00
CA GLN A 9 3.24 7.23 -15.23
C GLN A 9 4.03 6.54 -14.11
N THR A 10 3.52 6.52 -12.88
CA THR A 10 4.24 6.01 -11.70
C THR A 10 3.52 4.87 -10.99
N ARG A 11 2.41 4.39 -11.55
CA ARG A 11 1.63 3.28 -10.96
C ARG A 11 2.45 2.00 -10.85
N VAL A 12 2.16 1.23 -9.81
CA VAL A 12 2.67 -0.15 -9.69
C VAL A 12 1.81 -1.06 -10.56
N ILE A 13 2.44 -1.95 -11.33
CA ILE A 13 1.79 -2.90 -12.22
C ILE A 13 2.04 -4.31 -11.68
N LEU A 14 0.96 -5.05 -11.41
CA LEU A 14 1.05 -6.45 -10.98
C LEU A 14 1.32 -7.35 -12.19
N LYS A 15 2.28 -8.26 -12.05
CA LYS A 15 2.74 -9.12 -13.16
C LYS A 15 1.97 -10.43 -13.28
N GLN A 16 1.27 -10.84 -12.23
CA GLN A 16 0.55 -12.12 -12.16
C GLN A 16 -0.93 -11.90 -11.79
N GLY A 17 -1.80 -12.85 -12.13
CA GLY A 17 -3.20 -12.84 -11.72
C GLY A 17 -4.18 -12.32 -12.77
N THR A 18 -5.42 -12.05 -12.32
CA THR A 18 -6.57 -11.71 -13.17
C THR A 18 -6.64 -10.24 -13.57
N GLY A 19 -5.76 -9.39 -13.05
CA GLY A 19 -5.71 -7.97 -13.36
C GLY A 19 -4.35 -7.36 -12.98
N ASP A 20 -3.98 -6.28 -13.64
CA ASP A 20 -2.68 -5.59 -13.48
C ASP A 20 -2.77 -4.35 -12.57
N TYR A 21 -3.98 -4.01 -12.12
CA TYR A 21 -4.28 -2.77 -11.42
C TYR A 21 -4.19 -2.92 -9.90
N ILE A 22 -3.43 -2.04 -9.27
CA ILE A 22 -3.47 -1.77 -7.84
C ILE A 22 -3.38 -0.25 -7.62
N ASN A 23 -4.10 0.27 -6.63
CA ASN A 23 -4.04 1.69 -6.27
C ASN A 23 -2.77 1.96 -5.44
N ALA A 24 -1.62 1.92 -6.11
CA ALA A 24 -0.31 2.20 -5.56
C ALA A 24 0.62 2.81 -6.62
N SER A 25 1.54 3.66 -6.19
CA SER A 25 2.50 4.33 -7.07
C SER A 25 3.87 4.43 -6.43
N TYR A 26 4.91 4.43 -7.27
CA TYR A 26 6.29 4.67 -6.84
C TYR A 26 6.48 6.13 -6.46
N VAL A 27 7.19 6.36 -5.36
CA VAL A 27 7.62 7.68 -4.90
C VAL A 27 9.12 7.64 -4.74
N ILE A 28 9.82 8.36 -5.61
CA ILE A 28 11.28 8.51 -5.58
C ILE A 28 11.60 9.88 -5.00
N MET A 29 12.38 9.90 -3.93
CA MET A 29 12.90 11.13 -3.33
C MET A 29 14.41 11.18 -3.47
N ASP A 30 14.89 12.09 -4.33
CA ASP A 30 16.31 12.29 -4.57
C ASP A 30 16.90 13.28 -3.56
N PHE A 31 18.07 12.95 -3.02
CA PHE A 31 18.85 13.83 -2.15
C PHE A 31 20.21 14.13 -2.80
N PRO A 32 20.28 15.05 -3.79
CA PRO A 32 21.50 15.26 -4.59
C PRO A 32 22.72 15.65 -3.75
N LYS A 33 22.51 16.43 -2.68
CA LYS A 33 23.58 16.86 -1.77
C LYS A 33 24.16 15.71 -0.94
N ALA A 34 23.38 14.67 -0.69
CA ALA A 34 23.79 13.52 0.10
C ALA A 34 24.16 12.31 -0.77
N GLY A 35 23.94 12.37 -2.09
CA GLY A 35 24.34 11.35 -3.05
C GLY A 35 23.50 10.06 -2.99
N PHE A 36 22.26 10.12 -2.48
CA PHE A 36 21.37 8.97 -2.41
C PHE A 36 19.92 9.33 -2.76
N SER A 37 19.13 8.31 -3.07
CA SER A 37 17.69 8.41 -3.33
C SER A 37 16.94 7.40 -2.48
N LEU A 38 15.74 7.76 -2.06
CA LEU A 38 14.83 6.88 -1.31
C LEU A 38 13.65 6.50 -2.20
N ASN A 39 13.38 5.20 -2.28
CA ASN A 39 12.32 4.63 -3.09
C ASN A 39 11.22 4.09 -2.16
N TYR A 40 10.01 4.60 -2.33
CA TYR A 40 8.83 4.18 -1.58
C TYR A 40 7.72 3.75 -2.53
N ILE A 41 6.77 3.00 -1.99
CA ILE A 41 5.49 2.73 -2.64
C ILE A 41 4.41 3.34 -1.75
N ALA A 42 3.70 4.32 -2.29
CA ALA A 42 2.52 4.88 -1.65
C ALA A 42 1.29 4.10 -2.14
N ALA A 43 0.59 3.44 -1.23
CA ALA A 43 -0.56 2.59 -1.55
C ALA A 43 -1.79 2.96 -0.71
N GLN A 44 -2.97 2.69 -1.26
CA GLN A 44 -4.20 2.67 -0.48
C GLN A 44 -4.14 1.54 0.56
N GLY A 45 -4.72 1.77 1.75
CA GLY A 45 -4.99 0.67 2.69
C GLY A 45 -5.81 -0.43 2.00
N PRO A 46 -5.37 -1.70 2.05
CA PRO A 46 -5.97 -2.74 1.25
C PRO A 46 -7.41 -3.03 1.70
N LEU A 47 -8.27 -3.30 0.73
CA LEU A 47 -9.66 -3.66 0.93
C LEU A 47 -9.78 -5.19 1.07
N PRO A 48 -10.86 -5.73 1.65
CA PRO A 48 -11.08 -7.18 1.72
C PRO A 48 -10.97 -7.88 0.36
N SER A 49 -11.42 -7.22 -0.71
CA SER A 49 -11.33 -7.73 -2.09
C SER A 49 -9.94 -7.63 -2.71
N THR A 50 -9.01 -6.85 -2.13
CA THR A 50 -7.67 -6.58 -2.70
C THR A 50 -6.52 -6.98 -1.77
N TYR A 51 -6.78 -7.79 -0.74
CA TYR A 51 -5.71 -8.30 0.13
C TYR A 51 -4.69 -9.14 -0.63
N GLY A 52 -5.14 -9.96 -1.59
CA GLY A 52 -4.25 -10.76 -2.45
C GLY A 52 -3.32 -9.86 -3.27
N ASP A 53 -3.91 -8.91 -4.00
CA ASP A 53 -3.20 -7.93 -4.82
C ASP A 53 -2.17 -7.13 -4.02
N PHE A 54 -2.51 -6.72 -2.79
CA PHE A 54 -1.60 -5.99 -1.91
C PHE A 54 -0.38 -6.82 -1.51
N TRP A 55 -0.57 -8.08 -1.10
CA TRP A 55 0.55 -8.94 -0.73
C TRP A 55 1.36 -9.39 -1.94
N GLN A 56 0.71 -9.58 -3.08
CA GLN A 56 1.40 -9.82 -4.35
C GLN A 56 2.30 -8.64 -4.71
N MET A 57 1.81 -7.40 -4.59
CA MET A 57 2.64 -6.20 -4.78
C MET A 57 3.85 -6.21 -3.85
N CYS A 58 3.66 -6.49 -2.55
CA CYS A 58 4.77 -6.55 -1.60
C CYS A 58 5.81 -7.61 -1.99
N TRP A 59 5.36 -8.79 -2.44
CA TRP A 59 6.23 -9.87 -2.88
C TRP A 59 7.00 -9.51 -4.16
N GLU A 60 6.30 -9.06 -5.20
CA GLU A 60 6.89 -8.72 -6.50
C GLU A 60 7.87 -7.54 -6.41
N GLN A 61 7.66 -6.61 -5.48
CA GLN A 61 8.51 -5.45 -5.26
C GLN A 61 9.54 -5.63 -4.14
N HIS A 62 9.66 -6.84 -3.58
CA HIS A 62 10.59 -7.17 -2.50
C HIS A 62 10.47 -6.24 -1.27
N VAL A 63 9.25 -5.84 -0.92
CA VAL A 63 8.98 -4.96 0.23
C VAL A 63 9.29 -5.68 1.53
N SER A 64 10.23 -5.15 2.30
CA SER A 64 10.61 -5.70 3.61
C SER A 64 9.86 -5.05 4.79
N VAL A 65 9.37 -3.82 4.61
CA VAL A 65 8.74 -3.04 5.69
C VAL A 65 7.47 -2.38 5.15
N VAL A 66 6.36 -2.56 5.86
CA VAL A 66 5.08 -1.89 5.60
C VAL A 66 4.78 -0.94 6.75
N VAL A 67 4.59 0.35 6.43
CA VAL A 67 4.23 1.38 7.40
C VAL A 67 2.79 1.82 7.14
N MET A 68 1.90 1.61 8.10
CA MET A 68 0.50 2.07 8.03
C MET A 68 0.33 3.33 8.86
N LEU A 69 0.01 4.45 8.21
CA LEU A 69 -0.11 5.76 8.86
C LEU A 69 -1.49 6.04 9.47
N THR A 70 -2.47 5.19 9.22
CA THR A 70 -3.86 5.38 9.66
C THR A 70 -4.31 4.28 10.61
N ALA A 71 -5.08 4.64 11.64
CA ALA A 71 -5.80 3.65 12.43
C ALA A 71 -6.80 2.88 11.55
N VAL A 72 -7.03 1.62 11.91
CA VAL A 72 -8.01 0.72 11.29
C VAL A 72 -9.43 1.34 11.33
N SER A 73 -9.69 2.18 12.35
CA SER A 73 -10.93 2.95 12.49
C SER A 73 -10.64 4.39 12.91
N GLU A 74 -11.12 5.38 12.15
CA GLU A 74 -11.17 6.79 12.57
C GLU A 74 -12.64 7.18 12.82
N LYS A 75 -12.96 7.60 14.06
CA LYS A 75 -14.21 8.29 14.48
C LYS A 75 -15.46 7.98 13.63
N GLY A 76 -16.04 6.80 13.82
CA GLY A 76 -17.41 6.48 13.38
C GLY A 76 -17.61 6.17 11.88
N ARG A 77 -16.59 6.34 11.02
CA ARG A 77 -16.59 5.81 9.64
C ARG A 77 -15.55 4.71 9.56
N GLY A 78 -15.97 3.48 9.83
CA GLY A 78 -15.14 2.29 9.68
C GLY A 78 -14.58 2.25 8.26
N ARG A 79 -13.26 2.45 8.12
CA ARG A 79 -12.63 2.37 6.81
C ARG A 79 -12.30 0.93 6.46
N ASN A 80 -11.95 0.09 7.43
CA ASN A 80 -11.78 -1.36 7.30
C ASN A 80 -11.81 -1.98 8.70
N LYS A 81 -12.59 -3.03 8.97
CA LYS A 81 -12.42 -3.83 10.19
C LYS A 81 -11.59 -5.05 9.80
N GLN A 82 -10.30 -5.08 10.14
CA GLN A 82 -9.62 -6.37 10.26
C GLN A 82 -10.29 -7.15 11.42
N PRO A 83 -10.41 -8.48 11.36
CA PRO A 83 -10.93 -9.24 12.48
C PRO A 83 -10.03 -8.99 13.69
N GLU A 84 -10.57 -8.30 14.68
CA GLU A 84 -9.91 -8.09 15.96
C GLU A 84 -9.68 -9.48 16.57
N ARG A 85 -8.42 -9.80 16.91
CA ARG A 85 -8.11 -11.02 17.66
C ARG A 85 -8.77 -10.86 19.02
N THR A 86 -9.98 -11.40 19.16
CA THR A 86 -10.59 -11.57 20.47
C THR A 86 -9.76 -12.62 21.18
N ASN A 87 -8.94 -12.18 22.13
CA ASN A 87 -8.36 -13.07 23.12
C ASN A 87 -9.54 -13.72 23.83
N LYS A 88 -9.87 -14.95 23.44
CA LYS A 88 -10.73 -15.82 24.22
C LYS A 88 -9.85 -16.33 25.36
N GLU A 89 -10.04 -15.76 26.54
CA GLU A 89 -9.79 -16.47 27.80
C GLU A 89 -10.80 -17.62 27.94
#